data_AF-A0A4Y2SGC6-F1
#
_entry.id   AF-A0A4Y2SGC6-F1
#
_cell.length_a   1.000
_cell.length_b   1.000
_cell.length_c   1.000
_cell.angle_alpha   90.00
_cell.angle_beta   90.00
_cell.angle_gamma   90.00
#
_symmetry.space_group_name_H-M   'P 1'
#
loop_
_entity.id
_entity.type
_entity.pdbx_description
1 polymer ?
#
loop_
_entity_poly.entity_id
_entity_poly.type
_entity_poly.pdbx_seq_one_letter_code
_entity_poly.pdbx_strand_id
1 'polypeptide(L)'
;MSLTTNIRCAGQTEHNMWLLNIGSGNPPEISGLPCDSIEIPQQMVVEENLIEAIYSKTLNDMEVEHLAKSVILAPTNKKTLEMNRSIIAKLQDEPHTFYSSDSIIS
;
A
#
# COMPACT_ATOMS: atom_id res chain seq x y z
N MET A 1 0.63 -4.28 28.20
CA MET A 1 -0.67 -3.93 27.60
C MET A 1 -0.70 -4.61 26.23
N SER A 2 -1.71 -5.41 25.93
CA SER A 2 -1.78 -6.20 24.67
C SER A 2 -3.04 -5.85 23.89
N LEU A 3 -2.96 -5.87 22.56
CA LEU A 3 -4.12 -5.67 21.69
C LEU A 3 -5.00 -6.93 21.71
N THR A 4 -6.32 -6.75 21.87
CA THR A 4 -7.24 -7.90 22.07
C THR A 4 -8.20 -8.13 20.91
N THR A 5 -8.56 -7.09 20.15
CA THR A 5 -9.56 -7.20 19.08
C THR A 5 -9.18 -6.37 17.86
N ASN A 6 -9.18 -6.99 16.69
CA ASN A 6 -9.09 -6.30 15.41
C ASN A 6 -10.51 -6.01 14.88
N ILE A 7 -10.86 -4.72 14.78
CA ILE A 7 -12.18 -4.26 14.30
C ILE A 7 -12.25 -4.02 12.79
N ARG A 8 -11.12 -4.08 12.07
CA ARG A 8 -11.02 -3.72 10.64
C ARG A 8 -11.28 -4.89 9.70
N CYS A 9 -11.12 -6.12 10.17
CA CYS A 9 -11.23 -7.33 9.36
C CYS A 9 -12.19 -8.33 10.01
N ALA A 10 -13.50 -8.12 9.88
CA ALA A 10 -14.49 -9.06 10.42
C ALA A 10 -14.41 -10.42 9.69
N GLY A 11 -14.37 -11.52 10.44
CA GLY A 11 -14.43 -12.90 9.90
C GLY A 11 -13.11 -13.54 9.46
N GLN A 12 -11.97 -12.83 9.47
CA GLN A 12 -10.65 -13.40 9.14
C GLN A 12 -9.79 -13.67 10.39
N THR A 13 -10.15 -14.71 11.14
CA THR A 13 -9.58 -14.97 12.48
C THR A 13 -8.06 -15.13 12.49
N GLU A 14 -7.48 -15.86 11.53
CA GLU A 14 -6.04 -16.11 11.50
C GLU A 14 -5.23 -14.86 11.16
N HIS A 15 -5.60 -14.15 10.09
CA HIS A 15 -4.95 -12.88 9.71
C HIS A 15 -5.08 -11.82 10.81
N ASN A 16 -6.24 -11.77 11.50
CA ASN A 16 -6.44 -10.88 12.63
C ASN A 16 -5.50 -11.18 13.80
N MET A 17 -5.38 -12.45 14.16
CA MET A 17 -4.48 -12.86 15.25
C MET A 17 -3.03 -12.57 14.89
N TRP A 18 -2.64 -12.80 13.64
CA TRP A 18 -1.31 -12.42 13.15
C TRP A 18 -1.07 -10.92 13.29
N LEU A 19 -1.98 -10.07 12.83
CA LEU A 19 -1.88 -8.60 12.98
C LEU A 19 -1.82 -8.15 14.45
N LEU A 20 -2.58 -8.79 15.34
CA LEU A 20 -2.57 -8.47 16.78
C LEU A 20 -1.24 -8.82 17.44
N ASN A 21 -0.62 -9.93 17.05
CA ASN A 21 0.70 -10.34 17.54
C ASN A 21 1.78 -9.35 17.08
N ILE A 22 1.78 -8.98 15.78
CA ILE A 22 2.68 -7.97 15.23
C ILE A 22 2.49 -6.62 15.95
N GLY A 23 1.24 -6.14 16.07
CA GLY A 23 0.95 -4.86 16.72
C GLY A 23 1.24 -4.83 18.23
N SER A 24 1.29 -6.00 18.87
CA SER A 24 1.68 -6.13 20.29
C SER A 24 3.20 -6.27 20.48
N GLY A 25 3.99 -6.23 19.40
CA GLY A 25 5.46 -6.38 19.45
C GLY A 25 5.94 -7.82 19.59
N ASN A 26 5.12 -8.80 19.23
CA ASN A 26 5.45 -10.23 19.28
C ASN A 26 5.38 -10.85 17.87
N PRO A 27 6.25 -10.44 16.92
CA PRO A 27 6.30 -11.06 15.61
C PRO A 27 6.69 -12.55 15.71
N PRO A 28 6.31 -13.39 14.73
CA PRO A 28 6.77 -14.77 14.66
C PRO A 28 8.31 -14.82 14.63
N GLU A 29 8.90 -15.70 15.43
CA GLU A 29 10.35 -15.91 15.40
C GLU A 29 10.73 -16.66 14.13
N ILE A 30 11.60 -16.06 13.32
CA ILE A 30 12.11 -16.66 12.08
C ILE A 30 13.58 -17.02 12.31
N SER A 31 13.90 -18.31 12.26
CA SER A 31 15.24 -18.80 12.54
C SER A 31 16.28 -18.17 11.61
N GLY A 32 17.33 -17.59 12.20
CA GLY A 32 18.42 -16.95 11.45
C GLY A 32 18.15 -15.50 11.02
N LEU A 33 16.99 -14.92 11.37
CA LEU A 33 16.69 -13.51 11.13
C LEU A 33 16.64 -12.70 12.45
N PRO A 34 16.86 -11.37 12.38
CA PRO A 34 16.61 -10.46 13.49
C PRO A 34 15.18 -10.56 14.05
N CYS A 35 15.02 -10.31 15.36
CA CYS A 35 13.73 -10.43 16.05
C CYS A 35 12.66 -9.41 15.60
N ASP A 36 13.04 -8.39 14.84
CA ASP A 36 12.17 -7.39 14.22
C ASP A 36 11.82 -7.73 12.76
N SER A 37 12.16 -8.94 12.30
CA SER A 37 11.84 -9.41 10.95
C SER A 37 10.43 -9.98 10.86
N ILE A 38 9.80 -9.79 9.70
CA ILE A 38 8.53 -10.42 9.34
C ILE A 38 8.68 -11.10 7.97
N GLU A 39 8.09 -12.28 7.82
CA GLU A 39 8.01 -12.94 6.53
C GLU A 39 6.81 -12.42 5.75
N ILE A 40 7.04 -11.97 4.51
CA ILE A 40 5.98 -11.62 3.58
C ILE A 40 5.60 -12.91 2.84
N PRO A 41 4.33 -13.36 2.89
CA PRO A 41 3.92 -14.56 2.19
C PRO A 41 4.20 -14.46 0.69
N GLN A 42 4.72 -15.52 0.07
CA GLN A 42 5.15 -15.47 -1.32
C GLN A 42 4.01 -15.11 -2.29
N GLN A 43 2.78 -15.51 -1.97
CA GLN A 43 1.58 -15.14 -2.74
C GLN A 43 1.25 -13.64 -2.71
N MET A 44 1.89 -12.87 -1.83
CA MET A 44 1.77 -11.40 -1.75
C MET A 44 2.94 -10.67 -2.42
N VAL A 45 3.93 -11.41 -2.93
CA VAL A 45 5.08 -10.84 -3.62
C VAL A 45 4.80 -10.81 -5.11
N VAL A 46 5.05 -9.66 -5.74
CA VAL A 46 5.05 -9.51 -7.19
C VAL A 46 6.44 -9.11 -7.65
N GLU A 47 6.99 -9.85 -8.62
CA GLU A 47 8.30 -9.54 -9.23
C GLU A 47 8.19 -8.51 -10.35
N GLU A 48 6.99 -8.37 -10.91
CA GLU A 48 6.68 -7.42 -11.97
C GLU A 48 6.48 -5.99 -11.45
N ASN A 49 6.28 -5.05 -12.37
CA ASN A 49 5.95 -3.67 -12.01
C ASN A 49 4.61 -3.62 -11.26
N LEU A 50 4.66 -3.23 -9.98
CA LEU A 50 3.49 -3.15 -9.11
C LEU A 50 2.35 -2.28 -9.67
N ILE A 51 2.68 -1.21 -10.40
CA ILE A 51 1.68 -0.35 -11.05
C ILE A 51 0.95 -1.14 -12.14
N GLU A 52 1.66 -1.92 -12.95
CA GLU A 52 1.02 -2.73 -14.00
C GLU A 52 0.27 -3.93 -13.43
N ALA A 53 0.76 -4.52 -12.34
CA ALA A 53 0.10 -5.62 -11.66
C ALA A 53 -1.26 -5.20 -11.06
N ILE A 54 -1.37 -3.97 -10.55
CA ILE A 54 -2.60 -3.44 -9.93
C ILE A 54 -3.50 -2.75 -10.96
N TYR A 55 -2.90 -1.92 -11.82
CA TYR A 55 -3.61 -1.00 -12.70
C TYR A 55 -3.59 -1.41 -14.18
N SER A 56 -3.17 -2.64 -14.48
CA SER A 56 -2.99 -3.13 -15.85
C SER A 56 -2.06 -2.24 -16.69
N LYS A 57 -1.87 -2.60 -17.98
CA LYS A 57 -1.11 -1.75 -18.90
C LYS A 57 -1.87 -0.46 -19.27
N THR A 58 -3.20 -0.57 -19.42
CA THR A 58 -4.10 0.52 -19.77
C THR A 58 -5.14 0.72 -18.66
N LEU A 59 -5.22 1.94 -18.13
CA LEU A 59 -6.16 2.27 -17.05
C LEU A 59 -7.63 2.23 -17.50
N ASN A 60 -7.89 2.50 -18.79
CA ASN A 60 -9.24 2.57 -19.35
C ASN A 60 -9.96 1.21 -19.41
N ASP A 61 -9.23 0.11 -19.28
CA ASP A 61 -9.79 -1.25 -19.40
C ASP A 61 -10.33 -1.79 -18.06
N MET A 62 -10.24 -1.02 -16.96
CA MET A 62 -10.66 -1.45 -15.62
C MET A 62 -11.95 -0.77 -15.15
N GLU A 63 -12.70 -1.49 -14.32
CA GLU A 63 -13.86 -0.94 -13.61
C GLU A 63 -13.44 0.12 -12.60
N VAL A 64 -14.19 1.23 -12.54
CA VAL A 64 -13.94 2.36 -11.64
C VAL A 64 -14.00 1.91 -10.17
N GLU A 65 -14.85 0.93 -9.85
CA GLU A 65 -14.99 0.33 -8.54
C GLU A 65 -13.70 -0.38 -8.09
N HIS A 66 -12.98 -1.02 -9.02
CA HIS A 66 -11.70 -1.67 -8.74
C HIS A 66 -10.60 -0.63 -8.52
N LEU A 67 -10.58 0.42 -9.36
CA LEU A 67 -9.68 1.55 -9.22
C LEU A 67 -9.84 2.25 -7.86
N ALA A 68 -11.07 2.54 -7.46
CA ALA A 68 -11.39 3.24 -6.22
C ALA A 68 -11.01 2.47 -4.95
N LYS A 69 -10.90 1.13 -5.03
CA LYS A 69 -10.53 0.27 -3.90
C LYS A 69 -9.04 -0.03 -3.83
N SER A 70 -8.28 0.33 -4.85
CA SER A 70 -6.85 0.01 -4.95
C SER A 70 -5.98 1.15 -4.43
N VAL A 71 -4.99 0.82 -3.61
CA VAL A 71 -4.00 1.78 -3.09
C VAL A 71 -2.60 1.18 -3.15
N ILE A 72 -1.63 1.98 -3.60
CA ILE A 72 -0.21 1.63 -3.56
C ILE A 72 0.45 2.43 -2.43
N LEU A 73 1.11 1.72 -1.52
CA LEU A 73 1.86 2.31 -0.42
C LEU A 73 3.36 2.21 -0.70
N ALA A 74 4.09 3.30 -0.45
CA ALA A 74 5.55 3.33 -0.55
C ALA A 74 6.16 3.86 0.76
N PRO A 75 7.40 3.45 1.11
CA PRO A 75 8.02 3.86 2.37
C PRO A 75 8.31 5.37 2.50
N THR A 76 8.37 6.11 1.40
CA THR A 76 8.74 7.53 1.40
C THR A 76 7.86 8.33 0.46
N ASN A 77 7.55 9.59 0.83
CA ASN A 77 6.80 10.51 -0.03
C ASN A 77 7.41 10.72 -1.41
N LYS A 78 8.75 10.68 -1.52
CA LYS A 78 9.44 10.78 -2.82
C LYS A 78 9.05 9.63 -3.75
N LYS A 79 9.16 8.39 -3.28
CA LYS A 79 8.72 7.20 -4.04
C LYS A 79 7.23 7.24 -4.34
N THR A 80 6.40 7.66 -3.38
CA THR A 80 4.96 7.85 -3.59
C THR A 80 4.69 8.86 -4.71
N LEU A 81 5.40 9.99 -4.73
CA LEU A 81 5.26 11.00 -5.78
C LEU A 81 5.68 10.47 -7.16
N GLU A 82 6.78 9.73 -7.23
CA GLU A 82 7.24 9.07 -8.47
C GLU A 82 6.20 8.08 -9.00
N MET A 83 5.64 7.23 -8.12
CA MET A 83 4.57 6.29 -8.47
C MET A 83 3.29 7.01 -8.93
N ASN A 84 2.84 8.02 -8.18
CA ASN A 84 1.65 8.79 -8.54
C ASN A 84 1.79 9.44 -9.91
N ARG A 85 2.96 10.02 -10.22
CA ARG A 85 3.24 10.58 -11.56
C ARG A 85 3.17 9.51 -12.64
N SER A 86 3.72 8.32 -12.38
CA SER A 86 3.66 7.20 -13.33
C SER A 86 2.24 6.68 -13.56
N ILE A 87 1.38 6.71 -12.54
CA ILE A 87 -0.04 6.33 -12.67
C ILE A 87 -0.80 7.40 -13.45
N ILE A 88 -0.62 8.68 -13.11
CA ILE A 88 -1.28 9.79 -13.80
C ILE A 88 -0.89 9.83 -15.29
N ALA A 89 0.38 9.56 -15.61
CA ALA A 89 0.85 9.52 -17.00
C ALA A 89 0.25 8.38 -17.85
N LYS A 90 -0.39 7.37 -17.22
CA LYS A 90 -1.13 6.31 -17.92
C LYS A 90 -2.57 6.71 -18.26
N LEU A 91 -3.10 7.80 -17.67
CA LEU A 91 -4.40 8.33 -18.03
C LEU A 91 -4.31 9.00 -19.40
N GLN A 92 -5.28 8.74 -20.28
CA GLN A 92 -5.26 9.23 -21.67
C GLN A 92 -5.86 10.64 -21.83
N ASP A 93 -6.25 11.29 -20.73
CA ASP A 93 -6.89 12.61 -20.72
C ASP A 93 -5.89 13.76 -20.64
N GLU A 94 -6.38 14.99 -20.87
CA GLU A 94 -5.59 16.20 -20.76
C GLU A 94 -5.18 16.49 -19.30
N PRO A 95 -3.87 16.69 -19.02
CA PRO A 95 -3.41 16.93 -17.66
C PRO A 95 -3.82 18.31 -17.16
N HIS A 96 -4.41 18.34 -15.96
CA HIS A 96 -4.76 19.58 -15.26
C HIS A 96 -3.84 19.76 -14.04
N THR A 97 -3.18 20.91 -13.93
CA THR A 97 -2.27 21.22 -12.84
C THR A 97 -2.84 22.33 -11.95
N PHE A 98 -2.92 22.08 -10.65
CA PHE A 98 -3.35 23.04 -9.65
C PHE A 98 -2.15 23.51 -8.83
N TYR A 99 -1.97 24.82 -8.70
CA TYR A 99 -0.89 25.43 -7.92
C TYR A 99 -1.41 25.91 -6.57
N SER A 100 -0.68 25.64 -5.49
CA SER A 100 -0.94 26.26 -4.18
C SER A 100 -0.59 27.76 -4.23
N SER A 101 -1.30 28.55 -3.42
CA SER A 101 -0.93 29.94 -3.15
C SER A 101 -0.28 30.01 -1.78
N ASP A 102 1.05 30.02 -1.75
CA ASP A 102 1.82 30.08 -0.52
C ASP A 102 2.30 31.52 -0.28
N SER A 103 1.99 32.08 0.90
CA SER A 103 2.43 33.41 1.32
C SER A 103 3.42 33.28 2.47
N ILE A 104 4.56 33.98 2.37
CA ILE A 104 5.53 34.08 3.47
C ILE A 104 5.17 35.32 4.29
N ILE A 105 4.71 35.13 5.52
CA ILE A 105 4.60 36.23 6.49
C ILE A 105 5.98 36.39 7.11
N SER A 106 6.61 37.55 6.87
CA SER A 106 7.89 37.94 7.47
C SER A 106 7.75 38.40 8.91
#